data_AF-A0A7J9WZC2-F1
#
_entry.id   AF-A0A7J9WZC2-F1
#
_cell.length_a   1.000
_cell.length_b   1.000
_cell.length_c   1.000
_cell.angle_alpha   90.00
_cell.angle_beta   90.00
_cell.angle_gamma   90.00
#
_symmetry.space_group_name_H-M   'P 1'
#
loop_
_entity.id
_entity.type
_entity.pdbx_description
1 polymer ?
#
loop_
_entity_poly.entity_id
_entity_poly.type
_entity_poly.pdbx_seq_one_letter_code
_entity_poly.pdbx_strand_id
1 'polypeptide(L)'
;MQPTNQVQDFDTTNDLKSALGSGQIDGFFTDVVTTVYLRDFEIKGPEVVGQYASEEQFGMLFEKGSPLVDCVNQVLGEMESDGTLQDLQERMAPGLPGRARVRLSQAAR
;
A
#
# COMPACT_ATOMS: atom_id res chain seq x y z
N MET A 1 5.67 10.59 17.05
CA MET A 1 6.95 11.31 16.88
C MET A 1 6.70 12.48 15.94
N GLN A 2 7.19 13.68 16.24
CA GLN A 2 7.11 14.84 15.33
C GLN A 2 8.52 15.13 14.82
N PRO A 3 8.79 15.09 13.51
CA PRO A 3 10.12 15.37 12.98
C PRO A 3 10.48 16.84 13.21
N THR A 4 11.69 17.08 13.71
CA THR A 4 12.24 18.44 13.90
C THR A 4 12.97 18.96 12.67
N ASN A 5 13.31 18.05 11.74
CA ASN A 5 13.93 18.37 10.45
C ASN A 5 12.86 18.45 9.36
N GLN A 6 13.16 19.19 8.29
CA GLN A 6 12.31 19.22 7.10
C GLN A 6 12.22 17.81 6.49
N VAL A 7 11.00 17.39 6.17
CA VAL A 7 10.75 16.13 5.44
C VAL A 7 11.37 16.24 4.05
N GLN A 8 12.06 15.18 3.63
CA GLN A 8 12.62 15.07 2.28
C GLN A 8 11.75 14.13 1.46
N ASP A 9 11.41 14.55 0.26
CA ASP A 9 10.71 13.72 -0.72
C ASP A 9 11.74 12.95 -1.56
N PHE A 10 11.41 11.71 -1.90
CA PHE A 10 12.19 10.87 -2.80
C PHE A 10 11.30 10.43 -3.96
N ASP A 11 11.80 10.55 -5.19
CA ASP A 11 11.04 10.23 -6.39
C ASP A 11 10.74 8.74 -6.51
N THR A 12 11.63 7.89 -5.98
CA THR A 12 11.45 6.43 -5.99
C THR A 12 11.75 5.78 -4.65
N THR A 13 11.14 4.62 -4.43
CA THR A 13 11.44 3.77 -3.28
C THR A 13 12.90 3.28 -3.28
N ASN A 14 13.54 3.17 -4.45
CA ASN A 14 14.96 2.81 -4.55
C ASN A 14 15.88 3.92 -4.04
N ASP A 15 15.53 5.18 -4.29
CA ASP A 15 16.29 6.33 -3.78
C ASP A 15 16.16 6.41 -2.26
N LEU A 16 14.95 6.22 -1.73
CA LEU A 16 14.68 6.15 -0.31
C LEU A 16 15.44 5.00 0.38
N LYS A 17 15.47 3.80 -0.23
CA LYS A 17 16.27 2.66 0.26
C LYS A 17 17.76 2.98 0.31
N SER A 18 18.28 3.66 -0.71
CA SER A 18 19.70 4.04 -0.79
C SER A 18 20.05 5.12 0.23
N ALA A 19 19.16 6.10 0.44
CA ALA A 19 19.30 7.13 1.46
C ALA A 19 19.32 6.54 2.88
N LEU A 20 18.43 5.58 3.18
CA LEU A 20 18.46 4.88 4.47
C LEU A 20 19.75 4.06 4.62
N GLY A 21 20.14 3.29 3.60
CA GLY A 21 21.33 2.43 3.66
C GLY A 21 22.65 3.18 3.77
N SER A 22 22.71 4.43 3.29
CA SER A 22 23.87 5.31 3.41
C SER A 22 23.89 6.17 4.68
N GLY A 23 22.79 6.16 5.46
CA GLY A 23 22.63 7.00 6.65
C GLY A 23 22.33 8.47 6.34
N GLN A 24 21.88 8.79 5.12
CA GLN A 24 21.39 10.13 4.79
C GLN A 24 20.09 10.47 5.55
N ILE A 25 19.28 9.44 5.82
CA ILE A 25 18.05 9.54 6.62
C ILE A 25 18.05 8.45 7.70
N ASP A 26 17.40 8.72 8.82
CA ASP A 26 17.27 7.77 9.95
C ASP A 26 16.00 6.91 9.84
N GLY A 27 15.07 7.28 8.96
CA GLY A 27 13.80 6.61 8.79
C GLY A 27 12.92 7.27 7.75
N PHE A 28 11.84 6.58 7.39
CA PHE A 28 10.87 7.03 6.40
C PHE A 28 9.46 6.55 6.75
N PHE A 29 8.46 7.07 6.05
CA PHE A 29 7.09 6.58 6.11
C PHE A 29 6.61 6.26 4.70
N THR A 30 5.89 5.15 4.55
CA THR A 30 5.17 4.76 3.33
C THR A 30 3.82 4.14 3.74
N ASP A 31 3.00 3.73 2.77
CA ASP A 31 1.85 2.90 3.06
C ASP A 31 2.28 1.55 3.67
N VAL A 32 1.31 0.87 4.30
CA VAL A 32 1.57 -0.35 5.08
C VAL A 32 2.10 -1.47 4.19
N VAL A 33 1.59 -1.60 2.96
CA VAL A 33 1.98 -2.68 2.05
C VAL A 33 3.41 -2.48 1.58
N THR A 34 3.75 -1.27 1.14
CA THR A 34 5.11 -0.91 0.76
C THR A 34 6.07 -1.07 1.94
N THR A 35 5.70 -0.65 3.15
CA THR A 35 6.53 -0.80 4.36
C THR A 35 6.90 -2.27 4.60
N VAL A 36 5.91 -3.18 4.56
CA VAL A 36 6.15 -4.61 4.81
C VAL A 36 6.97 -5.25 3.71
N TYR A 37 6.72 -4.92 2.44
CA TYR A 37 7.55 -5.41 1.34
C TYR A 37 9.02 -4.97 1.49
N LEU A 38 9.26 -3.69 1.81
CA LEU A 38 10.61 -3.19 2.03
C LEU A 38 11.28 -3.85 3.22
N ARG A 39 10.52 -4.10 4.29
CA ARG A 39 11.01 -4.74 5.51
C ARG A 39 11.48 -6.17 5.27
N ASP A 40 10.66 -6.96 4.56
CA ASP A 40 10.84 -8.40 4.45
C ASP A 40 11.75 -8.80 3.29
N PHE A 41 11.84 -7.98 2.23
CA PHE A 41 12.52 -8.37 0.99
C PHE A 41 13.64 -7.44 0.54
N GLU A 42 13.57 -6.13 0.81
CA GLU A 42 14.47 -5.16 0.16
C GLU A 42 15.54 -4.56 1.07
N ILE A 43 15.24 -4.37 2.36
CA ILE A 43 16.08 -3.68 3.33
C ILE A 43 16.51 -4.68 4.41
N LYS A 44 17.80 -4.70 4.77
CA LYS A 44 18.33 -5.60 5.80
C LYS A 44 18.31 -4.93 7.18
N GLY A 45 17.75 -5.63 8.18
CA GLY A 45 17.60 -5.11 9.54
C GLY A 45 16.66 -3.90 9.74
N PRO A 46 15.62 -3.66 8.92
CA PRO A 46 14.70 -2.57 9.17
C PRO A 46 13.82 -2.87 10.38
N GLU A 47 13.50 -1.82 11.15
CA GLU A 47 12.56 -1.89 12.26
C GLU A 47 11.33 -1.03 11.96
N VAL A 48 10.13 -1.59 12.14
CA VAL A 48 8.88 -0.83 12.03
C VAL A 48 8.54 -0.30 13.42
N VAL A 49 8.80 0.99 13.64
CA VAL A 49 8.67 1.66 14.94
C VAL A 49 7.27 2.20 15.23
N GLY A 50 6.33 2.07 14.29
CA GLY A 50 4.96 2.48 14.46
C GLY A 50 4.14 2.37 13.18
N GLN A 51 2.81 2.45 13.35
CA GLN A 51 1.84 2.47 12.27
C GLN A 51 0.74 3.47 12.62
N TYR A 52 0.34 4.31 11.66
CA TYR A 52 -0.83 5.15 11.81
C TYR A 52 -2.09 4.30 11.67
N ALA A 53 -3.08 4.51 12.54
CA ALA A 53 -4.39 3.91 12.32
C ALA A 53 -4.99 4.49 11.03
N SER A 54 -5.07 3.66 9.99
CA SER A 54 -5.72 4.01 8.73
C SER A 54 -6.72 2.93 8.34
N GLU A 55 -7.82 3.36 7.74
CA GLU A 55 -8.67 2.49 6.93
C GLU A 55 -8.25 2.62 5.46
N GLU A 56 -6.97 2.43 5.18
CA GLU A 56 -6.46 2.54 3.81
C GLU A 56 -7.11 1.48 2.90
N GLN A 57 -7.50 1.91 1.71
CA GLN A 57 -8.20 1.10 0.72
C GLN A 57 -7.59 1.31 -0.66
N PHE A 58 -7.49 0.22 -1.41
CA PHE A 58 -7.13 0.27 -2.82
C PHE A 58 -8.40 0.26 -3.69
N GLY A 59 -8.31 0.92 -4.85
CA GLY A 59 -9.40 0.98 -5.82
C GLY A 59 -8.86 1.09 -7.24
N MET A 60 -9.68 0.66 -8.19
CA MET A 60 -9.39 0.82 -9.61
C MET A 60 -9.75 2.25 -10.05
N LEU A 61 -8.81 2.94 -10.70
CA LEU A 61 -9.01 4.29 -11.20
C LEU A 61 -9.57 4.26 -12.62
N PHE A 62 -10.62 5.06 -12.86
CA PHE A 62 -11.23 5.24 -14.18
C PHE A 62 -11.42 6.72 -14.48
N GLU A 63 -11.49 7.06 -15.78
CA GLU A 63 -12.00 8.36 -16.20
C GLU A 63 -13.43 8.57 -15.68
N LYS A 64 -13.75 9.82 -15.35
CA LYS A 64 -15.07 10.19 -14.84
C LYS A 64 -16.15 9.87 -15.90
N GLY A 65 -17.16 9.09 -15.51
CA GLY A 65 -18.23 8.65 -16.40
C GLY A 65 -17.90 7.41 -17.23
N SER A 66 -16.76 6.73 -16.98
CA SER A 66 -16.43 5.49 -17.65
C SER A 66 -17.54 4.44 -17.47
N PRO A 67 -18.05 3.83 -18.56
CA PRO A 67 -19.06 2.78 -18.48
C PRO A 67 -18.51 1.47 -17.89
N LEU A 68 -17.18 1.36 -17.69
CA LEU A 68 -16.54 0.18 -17.14
C LEU A 68 -16.65 0.08 -15.62
N VAL A 69 -16.99 1.17 -14.93
CA VAL A 69 -17.03 1.21 -13.46
C VAL A 69 -17.97 0.13 -12.90
N ASP A 70 -19.17 -0.01 -13.46
CA ASP A 70 -20.15 -0.99 -12.98
C ASP A 70 -19.70 -2.43 -13.24
N CYS A 71 -19.17 -2.70 -14.42
CA CYS A 71 -18.66 -4.01 -14.80
C CYS A 71 -17.49 -4.45 -13.91
N VAL A 72 -16.51 -3.57 -13.69
CA VAL A 72 -15.34 -3.87 -12.86
C VAL A 72 -15.75 -4.01 -11.39
N ASN A 73 -16.67 -3.17 -10.92
CA ASN A 73 -17.18 -3.32 -9.56
C ASN A 73 -17.92 -4.66 -9.37
N GLN A 74 -18.70 -5.10 -10.36
CA GLN A 74 -19.36 -6.40 -10.29
C GLN A 74 -18.33 -7.53 -10.16
N VAL A 75 -17.31 -7.56 -11.04
CA VAL A 75 -16.28 -8.60 -11.00
C VAL A 75 -15.48 -8.58 -9.70
N LEU A 76 -15.10 -7.39 -9.21
CA LEU A 76 -14.43 -7.28 -7.92
C LEU A 76 -15.29 -7.79 -6.76
N GLY A 77 -16.61 -7.56 -6.80
CA GLY A 77 -17.55 -8.07 -5.80
C GLY A 77 -17.71 -9.59 -5.86
N GLU A 78 -17.71 -10.17 -7.06
CA GLU A 78 -17.71 -11.63 -7.27
C GLU A 78 -16.41 -12.24 -6.71
N MET A 79 -15.25 -11.66 -7.03
CA MET A 79 -13.94 -12.11 -6.53
C MET A 79 -13.76 -11.92 -5.01
N GLU A 80 -14.42 -10.93 -4.41
CA GLU A 80 -14.46 -10.77 -2.95
C GLU A 80 -15.31 -11.86 -2.30
N SER A 81 -16.47 -12.15 -2.90
CA SER A 81 -17.45 -13.10 -2.37
C SER A 81 -17.00 -14.54 -2.47
N ASP A 82 -16.27 -14.89 -3.53
CA ASP A 82 -15.78 -16.26 -3.79
C ASP A 82 -14.40 -16.55 -3.17
N GLY A 83 -13.75 -15.55 -2.57
CA GLY A 83 -12.44 -15.67 -1.93
C GLY A 83 -11.25 -15.47 -2.87
N THR A 84 -11.44 -15.28 -4.17
CA THR A 84 -10.36 -15.06 -5.14
C THR A 84 -9.46 -13.89 -4.75
N LEU A 85 -10.03 -12.77 -4.26
CA LEU A 85 -9.21 -11.64 -3.80
C LEU A 85 -8.36 -12.01 -2.58
N GLN A 86 -8.89 -12.80 -1.66
CA GLN A 86 -8.13 -13.26 -0.50
C GLN A 86 -6.96 -14.16 -0.92
N ASP A 87 -7.19 -15.11 -1.81
CA ASP A 87 -6.15 -16.01 -2.32
C ASP A 87 -5.03 -15.24 -3.04
N LEU A 88 -5.38 -14.22 -3.82
CA LEU A 88 -4.41 -13.34 -4.47
C LEU A 88 -3.58 -12.55 -3.44
N GLN A 89 -4.21 -12.04 -2.39
CA GLN A 89 -3.52 -11.30 -1.33
C GLN A 89 -2.54 -12.19 -0.56
N GLU A 90 -2.96 -13.39 -0.18
CA GLU A 90 -2.11 -14.33 0.54
C GLU A 90 -0.91 -14.78 -0.29
N ARG A 91 -1.10 -14.94 -1.61
CA ARG A 91 -0.01 -15.33 -2.52
C ARG A 91 0.99 -14.20 -2.76
N MET A 92 0.54 -12.97 -2.87
CA MET A 92 1.37 -11.84 -3.26
C MET A 92 1.99 -11.09 -2.07
N ALA A 93 1.31 -11.06 -0.93
CA ALA A 93 1.73 -10.31 0.25
C ALA A 93 1.45 -11.10 1.56
N PRO A 94 2.07 -12.28 1.74
CA PRO A 94 1.86 -13.09 2.92
C PRO A 94 2.29 -12.35 4.20
N GLY A 95 1.43 -12.38 5.24
CA GLY A 95 1.76 -11.87 6.58
C GLY A 95 1.47 -10.38 6.83
N LEU A 96 0.78 -9.69 5.92
CA LEU A 96 0.28 -8.33 6.17
C LEU A 96 -0.76 -8.29 7.30
N PRO A 97 -0.56 -7.47 8.36
CA PRO A 97 -1.57 -7.29 9.39
C PRO A 97 -2.72 -6.41 8.85
N GLY A 98 -3.93 -6.97 8.84
CA GLY A 98 -5.11 -6.32 8.27
C GLY A 98 -5.29 -6.67 6.79
N ARG A 99 -6.45 -7.22 6.44
CA ARG A 99 -6.79 -7.55 5.06
C ARG A 99 -6.91 -6.25 4.27
N ALA A 100 -6.10 -6.08 3.22
CA ALA A 100 -6.33 -5.01 2.25
C ALA A 100 -7.76 -5.19 1.72
N ARG A 101 -8.63 -4.20 1.92
CA ARG A 101 -10.01 -4.27 1.42
C ARG A 101 -10.07 -3.49 0.12
N VAL A 102 -10.41 -4.18 -0.96
CA VAL A 102 -10.80 -3.52 -2.21
C VAL A 102 -12.27 -3.20 -2.07
N ARG A 103 -12.62 -1.91 -2.03
CA ARG A 103 -14.02 -1.51 -2.02
C ARG A 103 -14.47 -1.21 -3.44
N LEU A 104 -15.69 -1.65 -3.75
CA LEU A 104 -16.43 -1.19 -4.91
C LEU A 104 -16.72 0.31 -4.73
N SER A 105 -15.91 1.16 -5.35
CA SER A 105 -16.15 2.61 -5.29
C SER A 105 -17.13 2.98 -6.38
N GLN A 106 -18.23 3.61 -5.97
CA GLN A 106 -19.07 4.36 -6.90
C GLN A 106 -18.29 5.64 -7.23
N ALA A 107 -17.79 5.70 -8.45
CA ALA A 107 -17.21 6.83 -9.19
C ALA A 107 -16.83 8.12 -8.42
N ALA A 108 -15.61 8.58 -8.71
CA ALA A 108 -15.07 9.91 -8.43
C ALA A 108 -16.14 11.03 -8.37
N ARG A 109 -16.20 11.73 -7.22
CA ARG A 109 -16.87 13.03 -7.13
C ARG A 109 -16.10 14.05 -7.94
#